data_AF-A0A6A4AN94-F1
#
_entry.id   AF-A0A6A4AN94-F1
#
_cell.length_a   1.000
_cell.length_b   1.000
_cell.length_c   1.000
_cell.angle_alpha   90.00
_cell.angle_beta   90.00
_cell.angle_gamma   90.00
#
_symmetry.space_group_name_H-M   'P 1'
#
loop_
_entity.id
_entity.type
_entity.pdbx_description
1 polymer ?
#
loop_
_entity_poly.entity_id
_entity_poly.type
_entity_poly.pdbx_seq_one_letter_code
_entity_poly.pdbx_strand_id
1 'polypeptide(L)' 'EYRDVLPDDIPAELSQDKGVQHEIDLVPGTKYCVTRQWPLPREQVKAIDDFFESRRKAGQVR' A
#
# COMPACT_ATOMS: atom_id res chain seq x y z
N GLU A 1 25.35 -8.03 9.92
CA GLU A 1 24.28 -8.46 10.85
C GLU A 1 23.29 -7.30 10.97
N TYR A 2 21.97 -7.55 10.96
CA TYR A 2 20.85 -6.57 10.96
C TYR A 2 20.27 -6.04 9.63
N ARG A 3 20.78 -6.42 8.44
CA ARG A 3 20.15 -5.99 7.17
C ARG A 3 18.71 -6.48 6.98
N ASP A 4 18.34 -7.59 7.64
CA ASP A 4 16.99 -8.16 7.56
C ASP A 4 16.00 -7.54 8.58
N VAL A 5 16.49 -6.78 9.56
CA VAL A 5 15.65 -6.14 10.60
C VAL A 5 15.24 -4.73 10.18
N LEU A 6 16.12 -4.04 9.46
CA LEU A 6 15.88 -2.74 8.83
C LEU A 6 16.28 -2.85 7.36
N PRO A 7 15.40 -3.38 6.50
CA PRO A 7 15.67 -3.37 5.07
C PRO A 7 15.71 -1.92 4.58
N ASP A 8 16.76 -1.57 3.83
CA ASP A 8 16.92 -0.23 3.23
C ASP A 8 15.78 0.09 2.25
N ASP A 9 15.22 -0.95 1.63
CA ASP A 9 14.10 -0.90 0.70
C ASP A 9 12.89 -1.67 1.24
N ILE A 10 11.68 -1.14 1.00
CA ILE A 10 10.46 -1.83 1.40
C ILE A 10 10.33 -3.13 0.58
N PRO A 11 10.28 -4.32 1.22
CA PRO A 11 10.16 -5.58 0.50
C PRO A 11 8.90 -5.59 -0.39
N ALA A 12 9.09 -6.04 -1.63
CA ALA A 12 7.99 -6.20 -2.57
C ALA A 12 7.15 -7.44 -2.20
N GLU A 13 7.75 -8.47 -1.62
CA GLU A 13 7.03 -9.67 -1.20
C GLU A 13 5.99 -9.36 -0.12
N LEU A 14 4.81 -9.95 -0.25
CA LEU A 14 3.84 -9.98 0.84
C LEU A 14 4.49 -10.69 2.02
N SER A 15 4.36 -10.11 3.22
CA SER A 15 4.74 -10.82 4.43
C SER A 15 4.03 -12.16 4.44
N GLN A 16 4.77 -13.24 4.74
CA GLN A 16 4.15 -14.55 4.96
C GLN A 16 2.93 -14.38 5.87
N ASP A 17 1.83 -15.03 5.50
CA ASP A 17 0.62 -14.99 6.32
C ASP A 17 0.95 -15.60 7.68
N LYS A 18 1.04 -14.74 8.69
CA LYS A 18 1.30 -15.13 10.08
C LYS A 18 0.00 -15.53 10.79
N GLY A 19 -1.12 -15.62 10.06
CA GLY A 19 -2.46 -15.84 10.62
C GLY A 19 -3.02 -14.64 11.37
N VAL A 20 -2.33 -13.48 11.31
CA VAL A 20 -2.75 -12.23 11.93
C VAL A 20 -3.11 -11.27 10.80
N GLN A 21 -4.40 -11.23 10.46
CA GLN A 21 -4.95 -10.28 9.49
C GLN A 21 -5.38 -9.01 10.23
N HIS A 22 -5.03 -7.85 9.68
CA HIS A 22 -5.54 -6.59 10.20
C HIS A 22 -7.01 -6.41 9.77
N GLU A 23 -7.91 -6.46 10.74
CA GLU A 23 -9.32 -6.12 10.56
C GLU A 23 -9.54 -4.67 10.99
N ILE A 24 -10.22 -3.89 10.16
CA ILE A 24 -10.62 -2.52 10.48
C ILE A 24 -12.08 -2.57 10.90
N ASP A 25 -12.33 -2.52 12.21
CA ASP A 25 -13.67 -2.44 12.76
C ASP A 25 -14.31 -1.10 12.44
N LEU A 26 -15.46 -1.13 11.76
CA LEU A 26 -16.27 0.05 11.52
C LEU A 26 -17.45 0.05 12.47
N VAL A 27 -17.67 1.18 13.13
CA VAL A 27 -18.86 1.36 13.97
C VAL A 27 -20.10 1.23 13.08
N PRO A 28 -21.11 0.43 13.47
CA PRO A 28 -22.35 0.30 12.70
C PRO A 28 -22.98 1.67 12.39
N GLY A 29 -23.27 1.92 11.11
CA GLY A 29 -23.77 3.22 10.64
C GLY A 29 -22.70 4.21 10.17
N THR A 30 -21.41 3.87 10.29
CA THR A 30 -20.33 4.66 9.69
C THR A 30 -20.39 4.57 8.17
N LYS A 31 -20.41 5.73 7.51
CA LYS A 31 -20.31 5.81 6.05
C LYS A 31 -18.85 5.94 5.65
N TYR A 32 -18.47 5.26 4.58
CA TYR A 32 -17.17 5.49 3.94
C TYR A 32 -17.10 6.92 3.41
N CYS A 33 -16.01 7.62 3.72
CA CYS A 33 -15.73 8.92 3.12
C CYS A 33 -15.21 8.72 1.70
N VAL A 34 -15.84 9.37 0.72
CA VAL A 34 -15.31 9.47 -0.64
C VAL A 34 -14.75 10.87 -0.82
N THR A 35 -13.43 10.96 -0.95
CA THR A 35 -12.72 12.21 -1.21
C THR A 35 -12.24 12.23 -2.65
N ARG A 36 -12.48 13.33 -3.36
CA ARG A 36 -11.90 13.51 -4.70
C ARG A 36 -10.40 13.70 -4.59
N GLN A 37 -9.65 12.99 -5.43
CA GLN A 37 -8.21 13.20 -5.54
C GLN A 37 -7.92 14.62 -6.05
N TRP A 38 -6.93 15.28 -5.45
CA TRP A 38 -6.42 16.56 -5.93
C TRP A 38 -5.68 16.38 -7.27
N PRO A 39 -5.70 17.38 -8.17
CA PRO A 39 -4.91 17.30 -9.38
C PRO A 39 -3.42 17.23 -9.04
N LEU A 40 -2.77 16.16 -9.46
CA LEU A 40 -1.33 15.96 -9.28
C LEU A 40 -0.55 16.51 -10.48
N PRO A 41 0.66 17.07 -10.28
CA PRO A 41 1.55 17.43 -11.37
C PRO A 41 1.86 16.23 -12.26
N ARG A 42 1.83 16.41 -13.59
CA ARG A 42 2.09 15.32 -14.56
C ARG A 42 3.44 14.62 -14.35
N GLU A 43 4.45 15.36 -13.90
CA GLU A 43 5.78 14.82 -13.59
C GLU A 43 5.74 13.81 -12.42
N GLN A 44 4.85 14.02 -11.44
CA GLN A 44 4.71 13.14 -10.29
C GLN A 44 3.83 11.92 -10.61
N VAL A 45 2.84 12.08 -11.50
CA VAL A 45 1.91 11.01 -11.87
C VAL A 45 2.66 9.78 -12.36
N LYS A 46 3.65 9.95 -13.25
CA LYS A 46 4.42 8.81 -13.77
C LYS A 46 5.14 8.02 -12.68
N ALA A 47 5.80 8.71 -11.74
CA ALA A 47 6.52 8.05 -10.66
C ALA A 47 5.57 7.30 -9.71
N ILE A 48 4.38 7.86 -9.47
CA ILE A 48 3.32 7.23 -8.67
C ILE A 48 2.76 6.00 -9.39
N ASP A 49 2.49 6.11 -10.69
CA ASP A 49 1.99 5.00 -11.52
C ASP A 49 2.99 3.84 -11.56
N ASP A 50 4.28 4.13 -11.80
CA ASP A 50 5.36 3.14 -11.81
C ASP A 50 5.46 2.44 -10.43
N PHE A 51 5.31 3.20 -9.34
CA PHE A 51 5.29 2.66 -7.98
C PHE A 51 4.11 1.71 -7.77
N PHE A 52 2.89 2.12 -8.12
CA PHE A 52 1.70 1.27 -7.95
C PHE A 52 1.73 0.05 -8.87
N GLU A 53 2.32 0.14 -10.07
CA GLU A 53 2.48 -1.02 -10.94
C GLU A 53 3.38 -2.09 -10.28
N SER A 54 4.48 -1.67 -9.64
CA SER A 54 5.35 -2.60 -8.89
C SER A 54 4.60 -3.27 -7.73
N ARG A 55 3.78 -2.51 -6.99
CA ARG A 55 2.98 -3.01 -5.85
C ARG A 55 1.85 -3.94 -6.29
N ARG A 56 1.25 -3.67 -7.46
CA ARG A 56 0.24 -4.54 -8.07
C ARG A 56 0.84 -5.88 -8.50
N LYS A 57 2.03 -5.87 -9.13
CA LYS A 57 2.76 -7.10 -9.50
C LYS A 57 3.09 -7.95 -8.27
N ALA A 58 3.32 -7.30 -7.14
CA ALA A 58 3.61 -7.96 -5.88
C ALA A 58 2.37 -8.38 -5.06
N GLY A 59 1.15 -8.14 -5.58
CA GLY A 59 -0.10 -8.51 -4.92
C GLY A 59 -0.45 -7.67 -3.68
N GLN A 60 0.26 -6.56 -3.45
CA GLN A 60 0.06 -5.67 -2.30
C GLN A 60 -1.09 -4.68 -2.52
N VAL A 61 -1.33 -4.30 -3.77
CA VAL A 61 -2.44 -3.43 -4.19
C VAL A 61 -3.22 -4.16 -5.28
N ARG A 62 -4.55 -4.06 -5.24
CA ARG A 62 -5.46 -4.75 -6.16
C ARG A 62 -5.90 -3.85 -7.30
#